data_AF-A0A2E3XB84-F1
#
_entry.id   AF-A0A2E3XB84-F1
#
_cell.length_a   1.000
_cell.length_b   1.000
_cell.length_c   1.000
_cell.angle_alpha   90.00
_cell.angle_beta   90.00
_cell.angle_gamma   90.00
#
_symmetry.space_group_name_H-M   'P 1'
#
loop_
_entity.id
_entity.type
_entity.pdbx_description
1 polymer ?
#
loop_
_entity_poly.entity_id
_entity_poly.type
_entity_poly.pdbx_seq_one_letter_code
_entity_poly.pdbx_strand_id
1 'polypeptide(L)'
;MKFYLEKIFIFLLFICCSKKESVNYICPDGDCWVSLYTDFNEDSNQYHHVTPDWFSETSGRFNLHIESSPTIIRCQYGGLPVINSSFDSNTYWEVETELSFSFGLYNPFESLYTQQGNIIKVKDTTVTLDFFKGEIIPVVQNNSINHDVKDKMKCYGWTNPNSGPIFNETGNCIMYSKRIIGPLIKKMIGDTISIYSKTFFDCGERSEYVKDSIKIIIN
;
A
#
# COMPACT_ATOMS: atom_id res chain seq x y z
N MET A 1 -88.37 7.30 14.02
CA MET A 1 -88.09 7.27 12.56
C MET A 1 -86.70 7.89 12.39
N LYS A 2 -85.63 7.09 12.27
CA LYS A 2 -84.89 6.84 11.00
C LYS A 2 -84.33 8.19 10.45
N PHE A 3 -83.04 8.54 10.44
CA PHE A 3 -81.86 7.80 10.01
C PHE A 3 -80.53 8.45 10.50
N TYR A 4 -79.61 7.60 11.01
CA TYR A 4 -78.19 7.46 10.65
C TYR A 4 -77.33 8.72 10.39
N LEU A 5 -76.37 9.06 11.27
CA LEU A 5 -75.00 8.51 11.30
C LEU A 5 -74.15 8.86 10.06
N GLU A 6 -73.93 10.15 9.82
CA GLU A 6 -72.89 10.63 8.90
C GLU A 6 -71.49 10.44 9.52
N LYS A 7 -71.00 9.22 9.35
CA LYS A 7 -69.64 8.92 8.88
C LYS A 7 -69.25 9.94 7.78
N ILE A 8 -68.05 10.52 7.70
CA ILE A 8 -66.80 9.84 7.41
C ILE A 8 -65.69 10.91 7.43
N PHE A 9 -64.69 10.67 8.28
CA PHE A 9 -63.26 10.78 7.95
C PHE A 9 -62.82 12.00 7.12
N ILE A 10 -62.55 13.12 7.79
CA ILE A 10 -61.66 14.15 7.26
C ILE A 10 -60.31 13.48 7.03
N PHE A 11 -60.02 13.33 5.73
CA PHE A 11 -58.85 12.71 5.15
C PHE A 11 -57.60 13.50 5.60
N LEU A 12 -56.95 12.99 6.65
CA LEU A 12 -55.57 13.31 7.02
C LEU A 12 -54.64 12.91 5.87
N LEU A 13 -54.57 13.73 4.83
CA LEU A 13 -53.45 13.73 3.88
C LEU A 13 -52.27 14.46 4.51
N PHE A 14 -51.75 13.94 5.63
CA PHE A 14 -50.33 14.05 5.83
C PHE A 14 -49.69 13.10 4.82
N ILE A 15 -49.38 13.66 3.66
CA ILE A 15 -48.46 13.08 2.70
C ILE A 15 -47.20 12.73 3.49
N CYS A 16 -47.10 11.45 3.85
CA CYS A 16 -45.87 10.87 4.36
C CYS A 16 -44.89 10.90 3.18
N CYS A 17 -44.20 12.03 3.03
CA CYS A 17 -43.00 12.07 2.21
C CYS A 17 -41.93 11.37 3.05
N SER A 18 -41.93 10.03 3.04
CA SER A 18 -40.74 9.30 3.47
C SER A 18 -39.64 9.74 2.51
N LYS A 19 -38.69 10.53 3.00
CA LYS A 19 -37.44 10.79 2.28
C LYS A 19 -36.95 9.40 1.90
N LYS A 20 -36.91 9.08 0.60
CA LYS A 20 -36.29 7.83 0.14
C LYS A 20 -34.93 7.81 0.80
N GLU A 21 -34.67 6.82 1.66
CA GLU A 21 -33.34 6.61 2.22
C GLU A 21 -32.39 6.62 1.03
N SER A 22 -31.57 7.66 0.95
CA SER A 22 -30.59 7.74 -0.10
C SER A 22 -29.66 6.56 0.17
N VAL A 23 -29.63 5.59 -0.73
CA VAL A 23 -28.73 4.43 -0.70
C VAL A 23 -27.34 4.96 -0.32
N ASN A 24 -26.93 4.70 0.93
CA ASN A 24 -25.81 5.40 1.54
C ASN A 24 -24.48 4.71 1.27
N TYR A 25 -24.56 3.49 0.71
CA TYR A 25 -23.43 2.67 0.37
C TYR A 25 -22.60 3.31 -0.76
N ILE A 26 -21.28 3.17 -0.66
CA ILE A 26 -20.34 3.62 -1.70
C ILE A 26 -19.77 2.46 -2.52
N CYS A 27 -19.90 1.21 -2.04
CA CYS A 27 -19.55 -0.01 -2.76
C CYS A 27 -20.81 -0.75 -3.23
N PRO A 28 -20.75 -1.51 -4.35
CA PRO A 28 -21.93 -2.14 -4.95
C PRO A 28 -22.73 -3.05 -4.02
N ASP A 29 -22.04 -3.80 -3.16
CA ASP A 29 -22.65 -4.79 -2.26
C ASP A 29 -23.08 -4.20 -0.91
N GLY A 30 -22.95 -2.88 -0.71
CA GLY A 30 -23.27 -2.22 0.54
C GLY A 30 -22.03 -1.91 1.38
N ASP A 31 -21.12 -2.87 1.49
CA ASP A 31 -19.93 -2.80 2.33
C ASP A 31 -18.67 -2.83 1.47
N CYS A 32 -17.78 -1.85 1.65
CA CYS A 32 -16.46 -1.91 1.02
C CYS A 32 -15.54 -2.86 1.77
N TRP A 33 -14.75 -3.61 1.01
CA TRP A 33 -13.78 -4.56 1.54
C TRP A 33 -12.40 -4.29 0.97
N VAL A 34 -11.40 -4.69 1.75
CA VAL A 34 -9.98 -4.67 1.40
C VAL A 34 -9.40 -5.99 1.87
N SER A 35 -8.52 -6.57 1.07
CA SER A 35 -7.80 -7.79 1.41
C SER A 35 -6.34 -7.67 1.02
N LEU A 36 -5.45 -7.89 1.98
CA LEU A 36 -4.02 -8.04 1.76
C LEU A 36 -3.66 -9.51 1.57
N TYR A 37 -2.70 -9.80 0.67
CA TYR A 37 -2.10 -11.12 0.54
C TYR A 37 -0.69 -11.03 -0.06
N THR A 38 0.07 -12.11 0.03
CA THR A 38 1.41 -12.20 -0.59
C THR A 38 1.44 -13.28 -1.68
N ASP A 39 2.55 -13.39 -2.41
CA ASP A 39 2.80 -14.51 -3.33
C ASP A 39 2.92 -15.88 -2.59
N PHE A 40 2.88 -15.88 -1.26
CA PHE A 40 3.11 -17.04 -0.40
C PHE A 40 1.83 -17.44 0.34
N ASN A 41 1.71 -18.76 0.57
CA ASN A 41 0.56 -19.33 1.26
C ASN A 41 0.52 -18.95 2.74
N GLU A 42 -0.70 -18.84 3.26
CA GLU A 42 -1.00 -18.71 4.67
C GLU A 42 -0.90 -20.07 5.37
N ASP A 43 -0.43 -20.07 6.61
CA ASP A 43 -0.52 -21.24 7.50
C ASP A 43 -1.86 -21.30 8.26
N SER A 44 -2.04 -22.33 9.09
CA SER A 44 -3.26 -22.52 9.89
C SER A 44 -3.53 -21.40 10.89
N ASN A 45 -2.55 -20.53 11.16
CA ASN A 45 -2.63 -19.40 12.08
C ASN A 45 -2.73 -18.05 11.35
N GLN A 46 -2.94 -18.05 10.01
CA GLN A 46 -3.04 -16.86 9.15
C GLN A 46 -1.74 -16.05 9.03
N TYR A 47 -0.58 -16.73 9.14
CA TYR A 47 0.71 -16.12 8.82
C TYR A 47 1.13 -16.47 7.40
N HIS A 48 1.56 -15.47 6.63
CA HIS A 48 2.22 -15.70 5.35
C HIS A 48 3.71 -15.97 5.56
N HIS A 49 4.17 -17.10 5.05
CA HIS A 49 5.56 -17.53 5.12
C HIS A 49 6.32 -17.02 3.91
N VAL A 50 6.90 -15.83 4.04
CA VAL A 50 7.50 -15.09 2.92
C VAL A 50 9.00 -15.36 2.85
N THR A 51 9.49 -15.71 1.66
CA THR A 51 10.93 -15.76 1.36
C THR A 51 11.31 -14.55 0.52
N PRO A 52 11.92 -13.49 1.10
CA PRO A 52 12.28 -12.31 0.33
C PRO A 52 13.38 -12.59 -0.70
N ASP A 53 13.42 -11.78 -1.76
CA ASP A 53 14.53 -11.76 -2.71
C ASP A 53 15.69 -10.93 -2.15
N TRP A 54 16.89 -11.51 -2.16
CA TRP A 54 18.10 -10.89 -1.60
C TRP A 54 19.20 -10.73 -2.67
N PHE A 55 19.81 -9.55 -2.74
CA PHE A 55 21.04 -9.27 -3.48
C PHE A 55 22.19 -8.81 -2.57
N SER A 56 21.88 -8.38 -1.34
CA SER A 56 22.84 -8.10 -0.27
C SER A 56 22.23 -8.41 1.11
N GLU A 57 22.98 -8.19 2.18
CA GLU A 57 22.51 -8.42 3.57
C GLU A 57 21.35 -7.50 3.99
N THR A 58 21.14 -6.37 3.30
CA THR A 58 20.17 -5.32 3.66
C THR A 58 19.18 -5.01 2.54
N SER A 59 18.90 -5.99 1.69
CA SER A 59 18.16 -5.77 0.44
C SER A 59 16.85 -6.55 0.32
N GLY A 60 16.44 -7.27 1.35
CA GLY A 60 15.34 -8.23 1.26
C GLY A 60 14.06 -7.54 0.80
N ARG A 61 13.42 -8.08 -0.22
CA ARG A 61 12.18 -7.53 -0.78
C ARG A 61 11.18 -8.62 -1.14
N PHE A 62 9.89 -8.31 -1.01
CA PHE A 62 8.81 -9.17 -1.50
C PHE A 62 7.60 -8.35 -1.90
N ASN A 63 6.65 -8.99 -2.58
CA ASN A 63 5.43 -8.36 -3.04
C ASN A 63 4.30 -8.50 -2.02
N LEU A 64 3.68 -7.38 -1.68
CA LEU A 64 2.39 -7.32 -1.03
C LEU A 64 1.35 -6.94 -2.07
N HIS A 65 0.34 -7.77 -2.20
CA HIS A 65 -0.81 -7.54 -3.06
C HIS A 65 -1.96 -7.02 -2.22
N ILE A 66 -2.75 -6.14 -2.80
CA ILE A 66 -3.94 -5.60 -2.18
C ILE A 66 -5.08 -5.62 -3.17
N GLU A 67 -6.21 -6.16 -2.74
CA GLU A 67 -7.46 -6.14 -3.47
C GLU A 67 -8.51 -5.36 -2.71
N SER A 68 -9.46 -4.80 -3.44
CA SER A 68 -10.60 -4.11 -2.86
C SER A 68 -11.85 -4.19 -3.73
N SER A 69 -12.98 -3.89 -3.12
CA SER A 69 -14.23 -3.60 -3.85
C SER A 69 -14.08 -2.38 -4.76
N PRO A 70 -14.78 -2.31 -5.90
CA PRO A 70 -14.94 -1.06 -6.62
C PRO A 70 -15.92 -0.14 -5.87
N THR A 71 -16.00 1.13 -6.27
CA THR A 71 -17.10 2.01 -5.85
C THR A 71 -18.26 1.94 -6.84
N ILE A 72 -19.45 2.40 -6.45
CA ILE A 72 -20.60 2.54 -7.36
C ILE A 72 -20.42 3.74 -8.31
N ILE A 73 -21.10 3.72 -9.46
CA ILE A 73 -20.97 4.74 -10.53
C ILE A 73 -21.05 6.20 -10.06
N ARG A 74 -21.87 6.51 -9.05
CA ARG A 74 -21.99 7.88 -8.51
C ARG A 74 -20.72 8.39 -7.82
N CYS A 75 -19.83 7.48 -7.43
CA CYS A 75 -18.56 7.74 -6.77
C CYS A 75 -17.38 7.60 -7.75
N GLN A 76 -17.66 7.51 -9.06
CA GLN A 76 -16.64 7.33 -10.09
C GLN A 76 -16.50 8.58 -10.96
N TYR A 77 -15.28 8.82 -11.44
CA TYR A 77 -14.94 9.95 -12.27
C TYR A 77 -14.60 9.43 -13.67
N GLY A 78 -15.54 9.61 -14.61
CA GLY A 78 -15.38 9.07 -15.97
C GLY A 78 -15.28 7.54 -15.99
N GLY A 79 -16.06 6.86 -15.13
CA GLY A 79 -16.06 5.40 -15.01
C GLY A 79 -14.90 4.81 -14.21
N LEU A 80 -14.06 5.64 -13.61
CA LEU A 80 -12.93 5.20 -12.78
C LEU A 80 -13.16 5.54 -11.29
N PRO A 81 -13.06 4.56 -10.39
CA PRO A 81 -13.09 4.80 -8.95
C PRO A 81 -11.74 5.36 -8.49
N VAL A 82 -11.77 6.30 -7.56
CA VAL A 82 -10.55 6.81 -6.92
C VAL A 82 -10.38 6.07 -5.61
N ILE A 83 -9.49 5.07 -5.62
CA ILE A 83 -9.19 4.21 -4.49
C ILE A 83 -7.69 4.21 -4.24
N ASN A 84 -7.30 4.54 -3.01
CA ASN A 84 -5.90 4.73 -2.62
C ASN A 84 -5.57 4.00 -1.34
N SER A 85 -4.48 3.23 -1.33
CA SER A 85 -4.00 2.58 -0.11
C SER A 85 -2.69 3.18 0.37
N SER A 86 -2.68 3.51 1.66
CA SER A 86 -1.49 3.85 2.42
C SER A 86 -1.12 2.68 3.33
N PHE A 87 0.17 2.55 3.65
CA PHE A 87 0.69 1.41 4.40
C PHE A 87 1.54 1.87 5.57
N ASP A 88 1.55 1.04 6.60
CA ASP A 88 2.39 1.18 7.78
C ASP A 88 2.84 -0.21 8.27
N SER A 89 3.85 -0.26 9.13
CA SER A 89 4.38 -1.51 9.68
C SER A 89 4.75 -1.34 11.15
N ASN A 90 4.65 -2.41 11.92
CA ASN A 90 5.18 -2.44 13.29
C ASN A 90 6.71 -2.65 13.33
N THR A 91 7.37 -2.71 12.17
CA THR A 91 8.78 -3.03 12.06
C THR A 91 9.54 -2.03 11.22
N TYR A 92 10.73 -1.68 11.69
CA TYR A 92 11.74 -0.87 11.04
C TYR A 92 13.11 -1.40 11.47
N TRP A 93 14.17 -1.01 10.79
CA TRP A 93 15.54 -1.31 11.23
C TRP A 93 16.40 -0.05 11.21
N GLU A 94 17.46 -0.06 12.01
CA GLU A 94 18.38 1.06 12.18
C GLU A 94 19.68 0.77 11.41
N VAL A 95 20.21 1.76 10.71
CA VAL A 95 21.51 1.64 10.06
C VAL A 95 22.61 1.57 11.12
N GLU A 96 23.16 0.38 11.33
CA GLU A 96 24.22 0.12 12.32
C GLU A 96 25.64 0.45 11.81
N THR A 97 25.82 0.57 10.47
CA THR A 97 27.17 0.58 9.88
C THR A 97 27.79 1.96 9.81
N GLU A 98 29.01 2.06 10.33
CA GLU A 98 29.96 3.13 10.06
C GLU A 98 30.82 2.76 8.85
N LEU A 99 30.89 3.62 7.83
CA LEU A 99 31.75 3.39 6.68
C LEU A 99 33.16 3.90 7.00
N SER A 100 34.10 3.00 7.29
CA SER A 100 35.50 3.36 7.50
C SER A 100 36.35 3.02 6.29
N PHE A 101 37.09 4.00 5.76
CA PHE A 101 38.09 3.77 4.72
C PHE A 101 39.42 4.41 5.10
N SER A 102 40.51 3.72 4.78
CA SER A 102 41.87 4.17 5.06
C SER A 102 42.54 4.65 3.78
N PHE A 103 43.12 5.83 3.82
CA PHE A 103 43.91 6.38 2.71
C PHE A 103 45.21 6.99 3.20
N GLY A 104 46.21 7.00 2.32
CA GLY A 104 47.48 7.67 2.58
C GLY A 104 47.32 9.19 2.50
N LEU A 105 47.83 9.89 3.50
CA LEU A 105 48.08 11.32 3.44
C LEU A 105 49.42 11.58 2.75
N TYR A 106 49.40 12.50 1.80
CA TYR A 106 50.57 12.91 1.01
C TYR A 106 50.90 14.37 1.33
N ASN A 107 52.17 14.75 1.24
CA ASN A 107 52.57 16.14 1.39
C ASN A 107 52.29 16.91 0.09
N PRO A 108 51.38 17.90 0.08
CA PRO A 108 50.98 18.58 -1.15
C PRO A 108 52.07 19.46 -1.77
N PHE A 109 53.14 19.78 -1.04
CA PHE A 109 54.21 20.67 -1.49
C PHE A 109 55.59 19.99 -1.59
N GLU A 110 55.88 19.05 -0.68
CA GLU A 110 57.17 18.34 -0.62
C GLU A 110 56.98 16.82 -0.45
N SER A 111 56.32 16.18 -1.42
CA SER A 111 56.22 14.71 -1.41
C SER A 111 57.52 14.05 -1.89
N LEU A 112 57.90 12.95 -1.24
CA LEU A 112 58.96 12.07 -1.69
C LEU A 112 58.42 11.08 -2.73
N TYR A 113 59.27 10.66 -3.67
CA TYR A 113 58.90 9.76 -4.75
C TYR A 113 59.80 8.51 -4.76
N THR A 114 59.25 7.37 -5.16
CA THR A 114 60.06 6.17 -5.44
C THR A 114 60.87 6.38 -6.72
N GLN A 115 61.86 5.53 -6.98
CA GLN A 115 62.64 5.57 -8.23
C GLN A 115 61.78 5.37 -9.48
N GLN A 116 60.58 4.78 -9.35
CA GLN A 116 59.60 4.61 -10.41
C GLN A 116 58.63 5.80 -10.54
N GLY A 117 58.79 6.86 -9.75
CA GLY A 117 57.97 8.08 -9.83
C GLY A 117 56.64 8.02 -9.06
N ASN A 118 56.42 7.00 -8.22
CA ASN A 118 55.21 6.93 -7.38
C ASN A 118 55.37 7.77 -6.11
N ILE A 119 54.33 8.51 -5.73
CA ILE A 119 54.32 9.34 -4.51
C ILE A 119 54.38 8.45 -3.27
N ILE A 120 55.28 8.75 -2.34
CA ILE A 120 55.41 8.08 -1.05
C ILE A 120 54.45 8.74 -0.05
N LYS A 121 53.57 7.92 0.54
CA LYS A 121 52.64 8.37 1.60
C LYS A 121 53.40 8.74 2.89
N VAL A 122 52.98 9.82 3.53
CA VAL A 122 53.59 10.32 4.79
C VAL A 122 53.00 9.59 6.00
N LYS A 123 51.69 9.35 5.98
CA LYS A 123 50.96 8.67 7.06
C LYS A 123 49.69 8.06 6.49
N ASP A 124 49.20 6.97 7.06
CA ASP A 124 47.83 6.49 6.80
C ASP A 124 46.83 7.18 7.74
N THR A 125 45.70 7.60 7.18
CA THR A 125 44.55 8.07 7.96
C THR A 125 43.34 7.20 7.68
N THR A 126 42.55 6.95 8.71
CA THR A 126 41.23 6.33 8.57
C THR A 126 40.19 7.41 8.76
N VAL A 127 39.27 7.49 7.81
CA VAL A 127 38.08 8.34 7.93
C VAL A 127 36.89 7.42 8.08
N THR A 128 36.14 7.66 9.15
CA THR A 128 34.88 6.99 9.46
C THR A 128 33.74 7.94 9.13
N LEU A 129 32.86 7.53 8.22
CA LEU A 129 31.61 8.20 7.94
C LEU A 129 30.50 7.51 8.75
N ASP A 130 29.96 8.22 9.72
CA ASP A 130 28.87 7.81 10.59
C ASP A 130 27.55 8.52 10.24
N PHE A 131 27.52 9.31 9.16
CA PHE A 131 26.40 10.18 8.79
C PHE A 131 25.02 9.49 8.76
N PHE A 132 24.98 8.21 8.37
CA PHE A 132 23.74 7.42 8.31
C PHE A 132 23.50 6.57 9.55
N LYS A 133 24.44 6.52 10.50
CA LYS A 133 24.32 5.71 11.71
C LYS A 133 23.15 6.24 12.54
N GLY A 134 22.26 5.35 12.96
CA GLY A 134 21.05 5.74 13.71
C GLY A 134 19.87 6.12 12.84
N GLU A 135 20.00 6.09 11.51
CA GLU A 135 18.87 6.31 10.61
C GLU A 135 17.88 5.15 10.70
N ILE A 136 16.59 5.47 10.88
CA ILE A 136 15.51 4.51 10.90
C ILE A 136 15.01 4.27 9.48
N ILE A 137 15.09 3.02 9.03
CA ILE A 137 14.62 2.58 7.72
C ILE A 137 13.29 1.83 7.90
N PRO A 138 12.16 2.39 7.44
CA PRO A 138 10.88 1.69 7.49
C PRO A 138 10.87 0.54 6.46
N VAL A 139 10.29 -0.60 6.83
CA VAL A 139 10.17 -1.76 5.92
C VAL A 139 9.08 -1.56 4.87
N VAL A 140 8.24 -0.55 5.02
CA VAL A 140 7.22 -0.18 4.04
C VAL A 140 7.30 1.31 3.74
N GLN A 141 7.23 1.65 2.46
CA GLN A 141 7.20 3.04 2.03
C GLN A 141 5.89 3.72 2.47
N ASN A 142 5.92 5.02 2.76
CA ASN A 142 4.79 5.79 3.27
C ASN A 142 3.87 6.39 2.18
N ASN A 143 4.29 6.39 0.92
CA ASN A 143 3.47 6.94 -0.16
C ASN A 143 2.25 6.05 -0.47
N SER A 144 1.13 6.65 -0.89
CA SER A 144 -0.07 5.91 -1.26
C SER A 144 0.04 5.34 -2.67
N ILE A 145 -0.57 4.18 -2.90
CA ILE A 145 -0.73 3.59 -4.23
C ILE A 145 -2.19 3.68 -4.69
N ASN A 146 -2.40 3.91 -5.98
CA ASN A 146 -3.73 3.85 -6.59
C ASN A 146 -4.08 2.40 -6.93
N HIS A 147 -5.38 2.09 -6.90
CA HIS A 147 -5.89 0.81 -7.39
C HIS A 147 -6.36 0.94 -8.83
N ASP A 148 -6.26 -0.16 -9.57
CA ASP A 148 -6.82 -0.31 -10.90
C ASP A 148 -7.56 -1.66 -10.97
N VAL A 149 -8.38 -1.87 -11.99
CA VAL A 149 -9.12 -3.10 -12.18
C VAL A 149 -8.14 -4.26 -12.35
N LYS A 150 -8.26 -5.28 -11.48
CA LYS A 150 -7.34 -6.42 -11.40
C LYS A 150 -7.16 -7.14 -12.74
N ASP A 151 -8.28 -7.44 -13.39
CA ASP A 151 -8.32 -8.16 -14.65
C ASP A 151 -9.32 -7.50 -15.59
N LYS A 152 -8.83 -6.54 -16.38
CA LYS A 152 -9.64 -5.78 -17.34
C LYS A 152 -10.21 -6.68 -18.44
N MET A 153 -9.55 -7.79 -18.77
CA MET A 153 -10.05 -8.73 -19.78
C MET A 153 -11.26 -9.48 -19.26
N LYS A 154 -11.17 -10.04 -18.05
CA LYS A 154 -12.29 -10.74 -17.41
C LYS A 154 -13.43 -9.78 -17.04
N CYS A 155 -13.09 -8.60 -16.54
CA CYS A 155 -14.05 -7.61 -16.08
C CYS A 155 -14.84 -6.97 -17.23
N TYR A 156 -14.14 -6.53 -18.28
CA TYR A 156 -14.73 -5.73 -19.36
C TYR A 156 -14.82 -6.46 -20.69
N GLY A 157 -14.40 -7.73 -20.76
CA GLY A 157 -14.30 -8.47 -22.02
C GLY A 157 -13.24 -7.89 -22.97
N TRP A 158 -12.22 -7.20 -22.43
CA TRP A 158 -11.14 -6.66 -23.26
C TRP A 158 -10.39 -7.81 -23.95
N THR A 159 -10.00 -7.57 -25.20
CA THR A 159 -9.16 -8.49 -25.97
C THR A 159 -7.67 -8.28 -25.72
N ASN A 160 -7.29 -7.13 -25.14
CA ASN A 160 -5.93 -6.75 -24.80
C ASN A 160 -5.90 -6.14 -23.39
N PRO A 161 -4.95 -6.50 -22.50
CA PRO A 161 -4.88 -5.95 -21.14
C PRO A 161 -4.54 -4.45 -21.09
N ASN A 162 -3.87 -3.92 -22.12
CA ASN A 162 -3.36 -2.54 -22.17
C ASN A 162 -4.24 -1.60 -22.99
N SER A 163 -5.22 -2.12 -23.73
CA SER A 163 -6.11 -1.31 -24.54
C SER A 163 -7.49 -1.94 -24.70
N GLY A 164 -8.51 -1.12 -24.59
CA GLY A 164 -9.90 -1.53 -24.76
C GLY A 164 -10.83 -0.33 -24.88
N PRO A 165 -12.13 -0.59 -25.04
CA PRO A 165 -13.13 0.46 -25.10
C PRO A 165 -13.17 1.29 -23.81
N ILE A 166 -13.54 2.57 -23.95
CA ILE A 166 -13.86 3.44 -22.82
C ILE A 166 -15.08 2.84 -22.12
N PHE A 167 -14.98 2.59 -20.82
CA PHE A 167 -16.07 2.06 -20.00
C PHE A 167 -16.69 3.19 -19.18
N ASN A 168 -17.99 3.05 -18.91
CA ASN A 168 -18.76 4.06 -18.19
C ASN A 168 -18.82 3.81 -16.68
N GLU A 169 -18.53 2.59 -16.24
CA GLU A 169 -18.46 2.18 -14.83
C GLU A 169 -17.66 0.90 -14.65
N THR A 170 -17.16 0.66 -13.43
CA THR A 170 -16.46 -0.58 -13.06
C THR A 170 -17.36 -1.75 -12.66
N GLY A 171 -18.64 -1.52 -12.38
CA GLY A 171 -19.53 -2.55 -11.84
C GLY A 171 -18.97 -3.21 -10.57
N ASN A 172 -18.96 -4.55 -10.55
CA ASN A 172 -18.46 -5.38 -9.42
C ASN A 172 -17.03 -5.89 -9.63
N CYS A 173 -16.24 -5.24 -10.48
CA CYS A 173 -14.89 -5.68 -10.76
C CYS A 173 -13.94 -5.43 -9.58
N ILE A 174 -13.14 -6.44 -9.28
CA ILE A 174 -12.14 -6.37 -8.22
C ILE A 174 -11.07 -5.34 -8.59
N MET A 175 -10.82 -4.44 -7.66
CA MET A 175 -9.75 -3.45 -7.73
C MET A 175 -8.50 -4.04 -7.10
N TYR A 176 -7.34 -3.65 -7.61
CA TYR A 176 -6.07 -4.24 -7.28
C TYR A 176 -4.94 -3.22 -7.32
N SER A 177 -3.98 -3.40 -6.42
CA SER A 177 -2.69 -2.75 -6.48
C SER A 177 -1.59 -3.65 -5.92
N LYS A 178 -0.36 -3.20 -6.04
CA LYS A 178 0.83 -3.93 -5.56
C LYS A 178 1.79 -2.99 -4.87
N ARG A 179 2.32 -3.44 -3.75
CA ARG A 179 3.37 -2.77 -2.98
C ARG A 179 4.58 -3.68 -2.87
N ILE A 180 5.78 -3.11 -2.96
CA ILE A 180 7.02 -3.83 -2.62
C ILE A 180 7.33 -3.51 -1.16
N ILE A 181 7.52 -4.56 -0.37
CA ILE A 181 7.97 -4.47 1.03
C ILE A 181 9.48 -4.62 1.05
N GLY A 182 10.14 -3.82 1.89
CA GLY A 182 11.59 -3.74 2.03
C GLY A 182 12.10 -2.30 1.93
N PRO A 183 13.40 -2.08 2.20
CA PRO A 183 14.42 -3.12 2.40
C PRO A 183 14.30 -3.82 3.75
N LEU A 184 14.49 -5.15 3.75
CA LEU A 184 14.68 -5.96 4.95
C LEU A 184 16.16 -6.29 5.12
N ILE A 185 16.58 -6.64 6.34
CA ILE A 185 17.92 -7.13 6.65
C ILE A 185 17.87 -8.61 7.02
N LYS A 186 18.91 -9.41 6.68
CA LYS A 186 18.88 -10.87 6.91
C LYS A 186 18.74 -11.26 8.38
N LYS A 187 19.13 -10.39 9.31
CA LYS A 187 18.91 -10.56 10.75
C LYS A 187 17.42 -10.71 11.12
N MET A 188 16.52 -10.27 10.25
CA MET A 188 15.08 -10.41 10.40
C MET A 188 14.53 -11.77 9.94
N ILE A 189 15.35 -12.65 9.38
CA ILE A 189 14.92 -14.02 9.05
C ILE A 189 14.56 -14.74 10.35
N GLY A 190 13.34 -15.30 10.40
CA GLY A 190 12.71 -15.86 11.58
C GLY A 190 11.79 -14.89 12.33
N ASP A 191 11.85 -13.58 12.03
CA ASP A 191 11.00 -12.59 12.69
C ASP A 191 9.59 -12.57 12.10
N THR A 192 8.65 -12.10 12.93
CA THR A 192 7.27 -11.83 12.55
C THR A 192 7.06 -10.33 12.39
N ILE A 193 6.54 -9.91 11.24
CA ILE A 193 6.16 -8.52 10.98
C ILE A 193 4.66 -8.43 10.70
N SER A 194 4.08 -7.25 10.95
CA SER A 194 2.70 -6.93 10.61
C SER A 194 2.67 -5.68 9.75
N ILE A 195 2.01 -5.79 8.61
CA ILE A 195 1.82 -4.67 7.69
C ILE A 195 0.35 -4.28 7.75
N TYR A 196 0.11 -2.99 7.94
CA TYR A 196 -1.20 -2.39 8.02
C TYR A 196 -1.47 -1.64 6.73
N SER A 197 -2.71 -1.70 6.26
CA SER A 197 -3.20 -0.86 5.18
C SER A 197 -4.36 0.01 5.65
N LYS A 198 -4.41 1.23 5.11
CA LYS A 198 -5.57 2.11 5.19
C LYS A 198 -5.92 2.52 3.77
N THR A 199 -7.02 1.99 3.28
CA THR A 199 -7.55 2.21 1.94
C THR A 199 -8.67 3.25 1.99
N PHE A 200 -8.54 4.28 1.19
CA PHE A 200 -9.50 5.34 0.98
C PHE A 200 -10.35 5.04 -0.25
N PHE A 201 -11.67 5.15 -0.12
CA PHE A 201 -12.63 5.07 -1.20
C PHE A 201 -13.25 6.45 -1.38
N ASP A 202 -12.98 7.12 -2.49
CA ASP A 202 -13.52 8.45 -2.73
C ASP A 202 -14.99 8.40 -3.18
N CYS A 203 -15.82 9.22 -2.55
CA CYS A 203 -17.19 9.52 -2.94
C CYS A 203 -17.62 10.91 -2.42
N GLY A 204 -16.70 11.89 -2.44
CA GLY A 204 -16.95 13.26 -1.95
C GLY A 204 -17.19 13.31 -0.44
N GLU A 205 -18.32 13.83 0.00
CA GLU A 205 -18.64 13.90 1.45
C GLU A 205 -18.90 12.53 2.08
N ARG A 206 -19.08 11.48 1.27
CA ARG A 206 -19.33 10.10 1.72
C ARG A 206 -18.10 9.21 1.61
N SER A 207 -16.93 9.77 1.32
CA SER A 207 -15.70 8.97 1.24
C SER A 207 -15.42 8.27 2.55
N GLU A 208 -14.88 7.06 2.48
CA GLU A 208 -14.64 6.24 3.66
C GLU A 208 -13.25 5.60 3.64
N TYR A 209 -12.86 5.09 4.81
CA TYR A 209 -11.62 4.36 4.98
C TYR A 209 -11.88 2.95 5.49
N VAL A 210 -11.31 1.97 4.81
CA VAL A 210 -11.25 0.59 5.27
C VAL A 210 -9.80 0.29 5.67
N LYS A 211 -9.64 -0.40 6.81
CA LYS A 211 -8.35 -0.83 7.32
C LYS A 211 -8.27 -2.34 7.27
N ASP A 212 -7.09 -2.84 6.91
CA ASP A 212 -6.78 -4.26 6.93
C ASP A 212 -5.33 -4.47 7.35
N SER A 213 -4.97 -5.70 7.74
CA SER A 213 -3.62 -6.04 8.16
C SER A 213 -3.25 -7.46 7.80
N ILE A 214 -1.96 -7.68 7.53
CA ILE A 214 -1.39 -8.98 7.21
C ILE A 214 -0.23 -9.29 8.15
N LYS A 215 -0.16 -10.55 8.60
CA LYS A 215 0.94 -11.06 9.43
C LYS A 215 1.87 -11.93 8.60
N ILE A 216 3.16 -11.70 8.76
CA ILE A 216 4.19 -12.28 7.89
C ILE A 216 5.32 -12.82 8.75
N ILE A 217 5.78 -14.02 8.43
CA ILE A 217 7.02 -14.59 8.95
C ILE A 217 8.05 -14.53 7.82
N ILE A 218 9.22 -13.98 8.11
CA ILE A 218 10.33 -13.87 7.15
C ILE A 218 11.14 -15.16 7.19
N ASN A 219 11.28 -15.83 6.04
CA ASN A 219 12.02 -17.08 5.87
C ASN A 219 13.28 -16.91 5.02
#